data_AF-A0A0A2SS46-F1
#
_entry.id   AF-A0A0A2SS46-F1
#
_cell.length_a   1.000
_cell.length_b   1.000
_cell.length_c   1.000
_cell.angle_alpha   90.00
_cell.angle_beta   90.00
_cell.angle_gamma   90.00
#
_symmetry.space_group_name_H-M   'P 1'
#
loop_
_entity.id
_entity.type
_entity.pdbx_description
1 polymer ?
#
loop_
_entity_poly.entity_id
_entity_poly.type
_entity_poly.pdbx_seq_one_letter_code
_entity_poly.pdbx_strand_id
1 'polypeptide(L)'
;MIELIAFLISTTGLVILGTLFWEIRSKSCGHHVKKHRSHTAGLVDLLNYAAVVDDGVIVGKNGSFMAAWLYHGEDNANTTDEAREMVSFRINQALSAMVAVG
;
A
#
# COMPACT_ATOMS: atom_id res chain seq x y z
N MET A 1 10.36 55.47 31.31
CA MET A 1 9.72 55.58 29.98
C MET A 1 10.07 54.41 29.07
N ILE A 2 11.34 54.00 28.99
CA ILE A 2 11.77 52.83 28.20
C ILE A 2 11.11 51.52 28.69
N GLU A 3 11.07 51.30 30.01
CA GLU A 3 10.37 50.16 30.63
C GLU A 3 8.91 50.02 30.16
N LEU A 4 8.18 51.14 30.10
CA LEU A 4 6.77 51.15 29.69
C LEU A 4 6.60 50.69 28.22
N ILE A 5 7.51 51.09 27.34
CA ILE A 5 7.49 50.68 25.93
C ILE A 5 7.80 49.17 25.82
N ALA A 6 8.76 48.67 26.60
CA ALA A 6 9.11 47.25 26.61
C ALA A 6 7.93 46.37 27.10
N PHE A 7 7.23 46.80 28.16
CA PHE A 7 6.03 46.12 28.64
C PHE A 7 4.91 46.09 27.59
N LEU A 8 4.68 47.20 26.88
CA LEU A 8 3.65 47.27 25.83
C LEU A 8 3.94 46.34 24.64
N ILE A 9 5.20 46.23 24.22
CA ILE A 9 5.61 45.34 23.13
C ILE A 9 5.45 43.87 23.57
N SER A 10 5.88 43.54 24.79
CA SER A 10 5.79 42.17 25.32
C SER A 10 4.34 41.72 25.48
N THR A 11 3.44 42.58 25.97
CA THR A 11 2.01 42.23 26.11
C THR A 11 1.35 42.05 24.76
N THR A 12 1.64 42.94 23.81
CA THR A 12 1.11 42.84 22.43
C THR A 12 1.58 41.55 21.75
N GLY A 13 2.86 41.18 21.92
CA GLY A 13 3.41 39.93 21.39
C GLY A 13 2.76 38.68 22.00
N LEU A 14 2.53 38.68 23.32
CA LEU A 14 1.83 37.58 24.00
C LEU A 14 0.39 37.42 23.52
N VAL A 15 -0.31 38.53 23.27
CA VAL A 15 -1.68 38.49 22.73
C VAL A 15 -1.68 37.86 21.34
N ILE A 16 -0.77 38.27 20.44
CA ILE A 16 -0.68 37.72 19.08
C ILE A 16 -0.29 36.23 19.09
N LEU A 17 0.69 35.84 19.92
CA LEU A 17 1.08 34.42 20.04
C LEU A 17 -0.05 33.58 20.64
N GLY A 18 -0.79 34.12 21.61
CA GLY A 18 -1.96 33.47 22.20
C GLY A 18 -3.09 33.24 21.18
N THR A 19 -3.40 34.24 20.35
CA THR A 19 -4.43 34.10 19.30
C THR A 19 -4.01 33.11 18.23
N LEU A 20 -2.75 33.15 17.76
CA LEU A 20 -2.23 32.17 16.82
C LEU A 20 -2.22 30.75 17.39
N PHE A 21 -1.80 30.58 18.65
CA PHE A 21 -1.82 29.29 19.31
C PHE A 21 -3.25 28.74 19.45
N TRP A 22 -4.20 29.61 19.80
CA TRP A 22 -5.62 29.26 19.87
C TRP A 22 -6.17 28.85 18.51
N GLU A 23 -5.87 29.60 17.45
CA GLU A 23 -6.34 29.29 16.09
C GLU A 23 -5.74 28.00 15.53
N ILE A 24 -4.44 27.76 15.75
CA ILE A 24 -3.78 26.52 15.35
C ILE A 24 -4.45 25.35 16.07
N ARG A 25 -4.65 25.44 17.39
CA ARG A 25 -5.27 24.36 18.16
C ARG A 25 -6.74 24.13 17.77
N SER A 26 -7.47 25.20 17.48
CA SER A 26 -8.87 25.14 17.01
C SER A 26 -9.00 24.44 15.66
N LYS A 27 -8.13 24.76 14.70
CA LYS A 27 -8.17 24.16 13.36
C LYS A 27 -7.44 22.80 13.27
N SER A 28 -6.52 22.49 14.19
CA SER A 28 -5.84 21.19 14.26
C SER A 28 -6.74 20.05 14.71
N CYS A 29 -7.87 20.33 15.38
CA CYS A 29 -8.84 19.29 15.73
C CYS A 29 -9.71 18.84 14.54
N GLY A 30 -9.51 19.42 13.35
CA GLY A 30 -10.42 19.29 12.21
C GLY A 30 -9.77 18.95 10.88
N HIS A 31 -8.57 18.37 10.83
CA HIS A 31 -8.04 17.78 9.58
C HIS A 31 -8.72 16.42 9.32
N HIS A 32 -10.04 16.44 9.22
CA HIS A 32 -10.82 15.31 8.75
C HIS A 32 -10.64 15.21 7.24
N VAL A 33 -9.79 14.28 6.81
CA VAL A 33 -9.81 13.71 5.44
C VAL A 33 -11.07 12.84 5.27
N LYS A 34 -12.24 13.31 5.75
CA LYS A 34 -13.52 12.60 5.68
C LYS A 34 -14.28 12.90 4.39
N LYS A 35 -13.96 13.99 3.69
CA LYS A 35 -14.74 14.40 2.52
C LYS A 35 -14.62 13.43 1.32
N HIS A 36 -13.56 12.62 1.27
CA HIS A 36 -13.32 11.68 0.18
C HIS A 36 -13.11 10.23 0.63
N ARG A 37 -13.27 9.92 1.93
CA ARG A 37 -13.08 8.58 2.45
C ARG A 37 -14.44 7.94 2.66
N SER A 38 -14.80 6.98 1.81
CA SER A 38 -15.97 6.14 2.07
C SER A 38 -15.77 5.41 3.40
N HIS A 39 -16.83 5.30 4.21
CA HIS A 39 -16.79 4.57 5.48
C HIS A 39 -16.63 3.06 5.30
N THR A 40 -16.80 2.57 4.08
CA THR A 40 -16.59 1.17 3.69
C THR A 40 -15.09 0.93 3.49
N ALA A 41 -14.56 -0.11 4.15
CA ALA A 41 -13.20 -0.57 3.94
C ALA A 41 -12.98 -0.88 2.45
N GLY A 42 -11.99 -0.25 1.83
CA GLY A 42 -11.59 -0.58 0.47
C GLY A 42 -10.88 -1.93 0.42
N LEU A 43 -10.68 -2.49 -0.78
CA LEU A 43 -9.91 -3.72 -0.97
C LEU A 43 -8.54 -3.63 -0.26
N VAL A 44 -7.82 -2.52 -0.45
CA VAL A 44 -6.50 -2.26 0.17
C VAL A 44 -6.55 -2.24 1.70
N ASP A 45 -7.68 -1.84 2.29
CA ASP A 45 -7.84 -1.85 3.74
C ASP A 45 -7.99 -3.29 4.27
N LEU A 46 -8.67 -4.15 3.52
CA LEU A 46 -8.91 -5.56 3.86
C LEU A 46 -7.69 -6.46 3.65
N LEU A 47 -6.80 -6.11 2.72
CA LEU A 47 -5.55 -6.85 2.53
C LEU A 47 -4.68 -6.76 3.80
N ASN A 48 -4.24 -7.92 4.29
CA ASN A 48 -3.20 -8.02 5.33
C ASN A 48 -1.80 -7.80 4.73
N TYR A 49 -1.65 -6.75 3.93
CA TYR A 49 -0.39 -6.34 3.31
C TYR A 49 0.11 -5.08 4.00
N ALA A 50 1.32 -5.11 4.57
CA ALA A 50 1.98 -3.92 5.09
C ALA A 50 3.10 -3.45 4.16
N ALA A 51 4.09 -4.31 3.91
CA ALA A 51 5.22 -4.00 3.04
C ALA A 51 5.97 -5.27 2.60
N VAL A 52 6.65 -5.19 1.45
CA VAL A 52 7.69 -6.15 1.06
C VAL A 52 8.98 -5.77 1.80
N VAL A 53 9.54 -6.71 2.55
CA VAL A 53 10.76 -6.48 3.35
C VAL A 53 12.00 -7.12 2.75
N ASP A 54 11.81 -8.16 1.94
CA ASP A 54 12.86 -8.85 1.19
C ASP A 54 12.25 -9.50 -0.06
N ASP A 55 13.08 -10.03 -0.96
CA ASP A 55 12.63 -10.71 -2.18
C ASP A 55 11.71 -11.89 -1.84
N GLY A 56 10.45 -11.79 -2.27
CA GLY A 56 9.40 -12.77 -1.95
C GLY A 56 8.94 -12.76 -0.49
N VAL A 57 9.36 -11.83 0.37
CA VAL A 57 8.94 -11.77 1.78
C VAL A 57 8.12 -10.52 2.07
N ILE A 58 6.89 -10.73 2.53
CA ILE A 58 5.91 -9.69 2.83
C ILE A 58 5.58 -9.71 4.33
N VAL A 59 5.59 -8.54 4.96
CA VAL A 59 5.07 -8.34 6.31
C VAL A 59 3.59 -7.97 6.26
N GLY A 60 2.79 -8.61 7.10
CA GLY A 60 1.38 -8.31 7.29
C GLY A 60 1.14 -7.22 8.33
N LYS A 61 -0.02 -6.56 8.26
CA LYS A 61 -0.46 -5.51 9.20
C LYS A 61 -0.60 -6.03 10.63
N ASN A 62 -0.77 -7.34 10.80
CA ASN A 62 -0.82 -8.06 12.07
C ASN A 62 0.55 -8.55 12.58
N GLY A 63 1.65 -8.24 11.89
CA GLY A 63 3.00 -8.69 12.24
C GLY A 63 3.37 -10.10 11.77
N SER A 64 2.51 -10.79 11.01
CA SER A 64 2.87 -12.06 10.38
C SER A 64 3.78 -11.87 9.18
N PHE A 65 4.58 -12.88 8.83
CA PHE A 65 5.34 -12.93 7.58
C PHE A 65 4.66 -13.85 6.57
N MET A 66 4.67 -13.45 5.30
CA MET A 66 4.18 -14.22 4.16
C MET A 66 5.32 -14.37 3.16
N ALA A 67 5.58 -15.60 2.72
CA ALA A 67 6.44 -15.88 1.59
C ALA A 67 5.59 -15.96 0.31
N ALA A 68 6.04 -15.32 -0.76
CA ALA A 68 5.35 -15.23 -2.03
C ALA A 68 6.30 -15.55 -3.18
N TRP A 69 5.77 -16.26 -4.19
CA TRP A 69 6.46 -16.56 -5.43
C TRP A 69 5.56 -16.19 -6.59
N LEU A 70 6.15 -15.64 -7.65
CA LEU A 70 5.46 -15.39 -8.90
C LEU A 70 5.88 -16.44 -9.92
N TYR A 71 4.90 -17.19 -10.44
CA TYR A 71 5.11 -18.04 -11.60
C TYR A 71 4.55 -17.35 -12.83
N HIS A 72 5.41 -17.09 -13.82
CA HIS A 72 5.02 -16.60 -15.12
C HIS A 72 5.16 -17.73 -16.15
N GLY A 73 4.02 -18.20 -16.67
CA GLY A 73 4.02 -19.14 -17.78
C GLY A 73 4.30 -18.43 -19.11
N GLU A 74 4.70 -19.19 -20.13
CA GLU A 74 4.82 -18.65 -21.49
C GLU A 74 3.46 -18.14 -22.01
N ASP A 75 3.49 -17.04 -22.76
CA ASP A 75 2.29 -16.46 -23.37
C ASP A 75 1.79 -17.34 -24.55
N ASN A 76 0.91 -18.28 -24.20
CA ASN A 76 0.25 -19.15 -25.17
C ASN A 76 -0.75 -18.41 -26.08
N ALA A 77 -1.08 -17.14 -25.84
CA ALA A 77 -2.02 -16.40 -26.69
C ALA A 77 -1.38 -15.94 -28.01
N ASN A 78 -0.06 -15.80 -28.07
CA ASN A 78 0.70 -15.36 -29.25
C ASN A 78 1.67 -16.42 -29.80
N THR A 79 1.54 -17.67 -29.39
CA THR A 79 2.39 -18.77 -29.85
C THR A 79 2.00 -19.22 -31.26
N THR A 80 2.98 -19.49 -32.12
CA THR A 80 2.75 -20.03 -33.49
C THR A 80 2.10 -21.41 -33.43
N ASP A 81 1.38 -21.79 -34.48
CA ASP A 81 0.68 -23.08 -34.55
C ASP A 81 1.67 -24.26 -34.41
N GLU A 82 2.87 -24.15 -34.98
CA GLU A 82 3.90 -25.19 -34.87
C GLU A 82 4.39 -25.37 -33.44
N ALA A 83 4.56 -24.28 -32.69
CA ALA A 83 4.97 -24.34 -31.29
C ALA A 83 3.85 -24.90 -30.40
N ARG A 84 2.57 -24.58 -30.67
CA ARG A 84 1.41 -25.18 -29.98
C ARG A 84 1.30 -26.68 -30.23
N GLU A 85 1.51 -27.11 -31.47
CA GLU A 85 1.46 -28.53 -31.85
C GLU A 85 2.61 -29.30 -31.16
N MET A 86 3.81 -28.70 -31.10
CA MET A 86 4.95 -29.31 -30.42
C MET A 86 4.73 -29.46 -28.91
N VAL A 87 4.12 -28.45 -28.25
CA VAL A 87 3.73 -28.54 -26.83
C VAL A 87 2.69 -29.64 -26.63
N SER A 88 1.68 -29.71 -27.51
CA SER A 88 0.64 -30.75 -27.47
C SER A 88 1.22 -32.15 -27.65
N PHE A 89 2.14 -32.32 -28.60
CA PHE A 89 2.84 -33.57 -28.84
C PHE A 89 3.64 -34.02 -27.61
N ARG A 90 4.38 -33.11 -26.96
CA ARG A 90 5.15 -33.39 -25.74
C ARG A 90 4.25 -33.81 -24.58
N ILE A 91 3.11 -33.14 -24.40
CA ILE A 91 2.12 -33.50 -23.37
C ILE A 91 1.54 -34.90 -23.64
N ASN A 92 1.16 -35.18 -24.89
CA ASN A 92 0.61 -36.47 -25.28
C ASN A 92 1.63 -37.61 -25.07
N GLN A 93 2.90 -37.38 -25.38
CA GLN A 93 3.96 -38.33 -25.12
C GLN A 93 4.15 -38.60 -23.62
N ALA A 94 4.14 -37.54 -22.79
CA ALA A 94 4.27 -37.66 -21.34
C ALA A 94 3.09 -38.40 -20.70
N LEU A 95 1.86 -38.11 -21.13
CA LEU A 95 0.65 -38.79 -20.67
C LEU A 95 0.58 -40.24 -21.14
N SER A 96 1.05 -40.53 -22.36
CA SER A 96 1.11 -41.90 -22.89
C SER A 96 1.95 -42.82 -22.01
N ALA A 97 3.04 -42.32 -21.41
CA ALA A 97 3.85 -43.07 -20.45
C ALA A 97 3.11 -43.41 -19.14
N MET A 98 2.10 -42.64 -18.74
CA MET A 98 1.28 -42.90 -17.55
C MET A 98 0.09 -43.83 -17.85
N VAL A 99 -0.49 -43.74 -19.05
CA VAL A 99 -1.64 -44.56 -19.46
C VAL A 99 -1.22 -45.98 -19.87
N ALA A 100 0.01 -46.18 -20.37
CA ALA A 100 0.50 -47.48 -20.81
C ALA A 100 0.91 -48.44 -19.66
N VAL A 101 0.74 -48.05 -18.39
CA VAL A 101 1.09 -48.86 -17.19
C VAL A 101 -0.16 -49.36 -16.43
N GLY A 102 -1.35 -49.28 -17.04
CA GLY A 102 -2.58 -49.95 -16.55
C GLY A 102 -2.92 -51.15 -17.41
#